data_AF-A0A9D9PSI1-F1
#
_entry.id   AF-A0A9D9PSI1-F1
#
_cell.length_a   1.000
_cell.length_b   1.000
_cell.length_c   1.000
_cell.angle_alpha   90.00
_cell.angle_beta   90.00
_cell.angle_gamma   90.00
#
_symmetry.space_group_name_H-M   'P 1'
#
loop_
_entity.id
_entity.type
_entity.pdbx_description
1 polymer ?
#
loop_
_entity_poly.entity_id
_entity_poly.type
_entity_poly.pdbx_seq_one_letter_code
_entity_poly.pdbx_strand_id
1 'polypeptide(L)'
;MAQIHCKMCGGLVELPEGTTVGDCPYCGSRTTFPKVDSEKREQLYARAEQFRADGRFDRAISVYEEILRDDADDAEAYWGLLLSRFGIEYVEDPQTHERIPT
;
A
#
# COMPACT_ATOMS: atom_id res chain seq x y z
N MET A 1 13.92 5.64 10.30
CA MET A 1 13.75 5.44 8.83
C MET A 1 12.86 4.23 8.62
N ALA A 2 11.79 4.36 7.85
CA ALA A 2 10.86 3.25 7.60
C ALA A 2 11.33 2.47 6.36
N GLN A 3 11.38 1.14 6.46
CA GLN A 3 11.64 0.23 5.34
C GLN A 3 10.31 -0.29 4.81
N ILE A 4 9.94 0.11 3.60
CA ILE A 4 8.63 -0.17 3.01
C ILE A 4 8.82 -0.75 1.61
N HIS A 5 8.12 -1.83 1.30
CA HIS A 5 8.13 -2.37 -0.06
C HIS A 5 7.33 -1.48 -1.01
N CYS A 6 7.94 -1.09 -2.13
CA CYS A 6 7.25 -0.39 -3.21
C CYS A 6 6.18 -1.30 -3.81
N LYS A 7 4.92 -0.86 -3.84
CA LYS A 7 3.82 -1.62 -4.44
C LYS A 7 3.94 -1.83 -5.96
N MET A 8 4.71 -0.99 -6.65
CA MET A 8 4.89 -1.06 -8.10
C MET A 8 5.99 -2.05 -8.53
N CYS A 9 7.06 -2.21 -7.75
CA CYS A 9 8.19 -3.06 -8.14
C CYS A 9 8.64 -4.06 -7.07
N GLY A 10 8.02 -4.08 -5.90
CA GLY A 10 8.41 -4.93 -4.76
C GLY A 10 9.73 -4.53 -4.07
N GLY A 11 10.48 -3.56 -4.60
CA GLY A 11 11.74 -3.11 -4.03
C GLY A 11 11.58 -2.51 -2.62
N LEU A 12 12.53 -2.80 -1.73
CA LEU A 12 12.54 -2.24 -0.37
C LEU A 12 13.04 -0.80 -0.40
N VAL A 13 12.16 0.16 -0.14
CA VAL A 13 12.47 1.60 -0.15
C VAL A 13 12.66 2.09 1.28
N GLU A 14 13.76 2.81 1.50
CA GLU A 14 14.00 3.54 2.75
C GLU A 14 13.42 4.95 2.62
N LEU A 15 12.42 5.26 3.45
CA LEU A 15 11.77 6.56 3.45
C LEU A 15 12.09 7.32 4.74
N PRO A 16 12.30 8.66 4.64
CA PRO A 16 12.33 9.52 5.81
C PRO A 16 11.03 9.40 6.60
N GLU A 17 11.13 9.49 7.92
CA GLU A 17 9.96 9.40 8.80
C GLU A 17 8.93 10.49 8.47
N GLY A 18 7.66 10.10 8.42
CA GLY A 18 6.55 10.99 8.03
C GLY A 18 6.34 11.18 6.53
N THR A 19 7.19 10.59 5.67
CA THR A 19 6.98 10.64 4.22
C THR A 19 5.83 9.72 3.82
N THR A 20 4.74 10.30 3.34
CA THR A 20 3.55 9.57 2.86
C THR A 20 3.42 9.54 1.35
N VAL A 21 4.16 10.39 0.64
CA VAL A 21 4.20 10.45 -0.83
C VAL A 21 5.65 10.66 -1.26
N GLY A 22 6.13 9.84 -2.20
CA GLY A 22 7.51 9.96 -2.69
C GLY A 22 7.74 9.18 -3.97
N ASP A 23 8.93 9.35 -4.53
CA ASP A 23 9.38 8.65 -5.72
C ASP A 23 10.19 7.40 -5.31
N CYS A 24 9.87 6.25 -5.90
CA CYS A 24 10.62 5.03 -5.68
C CYS A 24 11.99 5.13 -6.42
N PRO A 25 13.13 4.97 -5.74
CA PRO A 25 14.45 5.07 -6.38
C PRO A 25 14.74 3.91 -7.34
N TYR A 26 13.99 2.81 -7.27
CA TYR A 26 14.19 1.62 -8.10
C TYR A 26 13.40 1.68 -9.41
N CYS A 27 12.13 2.07 -9.37
CA CYS A 27 11.25 2.09 -10.56
C CYS A 27 10.85 3.51 -11.00
N GLY A 28 11.24 4.54 -10.26
CA GLY A 28 10.92 5.95 -10.57
C GLY A 28 9.45 6.32 -10.40
N SER A 29 8.59 5.41 -9.94
CA SER A 29 7.16 5.70 -9.76
C SER A 29 6.94 6.65 -8.59
N ARG A 30 6.15 7.70 -8.81
CA ARG A 30 5.62 8.54 -7.72
C ARG A 30 4.41 7.87 -7.10
N THR A 31 4.49 7.52 -5.82
CA THR A 31 3.46 6.75 -5.13
C THR A 31 3.23 7.24 -3.71
N THR A 32 2.07 6.89 -3.16
CA THR A 32 1.80 6.95 -1.73
C THR A 32 2.49 5.78 -1.00
N PHE A 33 2.77 5.96 0.28
CA PHE A 33 3.33 4.96 1.19
C PHE A 33 2.58 4.98 2.53
N PRO A 34 2.43 3.81 3.18
CA PRO A 34 1.75 3.71 4.46
C PRO A 34 2.48 4.52 5.53
N LYS A 35 1.72 5.33 6.26
CA LYS A 35 2.21 6.04 7.43
C LYS A 35 2.29 5.07 8.61
N VAL A 36 3.47 4.49 8.84
CA VAL A 36 3.73 3.53 9.92
C VAL A 36 4.34 4.26 11.12
N ASP A 37 3.50 4.92 11.91
CA ASP A 37 3.91 5.67 13.13
C ASP A 37 3.69 4.88 14.43
N SER A 38 3.00 3.74 14.35
CA SER A 38 2.61 2.93 15.50
C SER A 38 2.42 1.46 15.09
N GLU A 39 2.67 0.56 16.04
CA GLU A 39 2.50 -0.89 15.84
C GLU A 39 1.06 -1.24 15.40
N LYS A 40 0.06 -0.51 15.91
CA LYS A 40 -1.34 -0.65 15.49
C LYS A 40 -1.50 -0.41 13.98
N ARG A 41 -0.92 0.68 13.46
CA ARG A 41 -1.02 1.01 12.03
C ARG A 41 -0.29 0.01 11.16
N GLU A 42 0.88 -0.44 11.59
CA GLU A 42 1.62 -1.49 10.90
C GLU A 42 0.78 -2.76 10.74
N GLN A 43 0.15 -3.21 11.83
CA GLN A 43 -0.73 -4.38 11.83
C GLN A 43 -1.97 -4.18 10.96
N LEU A 44 -2.59 -2.99 10.98
CA LEU A 44 -3.75 -2.69 10.13
C LEU A 44 -3.38 -2.74 8.64
N TYR A 45 -2.26 -2.13 8.25
CA TYR A 45 -1.79 -2.15 6.86
C TYR A 45 -1.42 -3.57 6.40
N ALA A 46 -0.67 -4.31 7.22
CA ALA A 46 -0.31 -5.70 6.91
C ALA A 46 -1.56 -6.57 6.73
N ARG A 47 -2.57 -6.39 7.58
CA ARG A 47 -3.84 -7.12 7.48
C ARG A 47 -4.64 -6.73 6.24
N ALA A 48 -4.70 -5.46 5.90
CA ALA A 48 -5.39 -4.98 4.70
C ALA A 48 -4.73 -5.55 3.44
N GLU A 49 -3.40 -5.52 3.36
CA GLU A 49 -2.64 -6.06 2.24
C GLU A 49 -2.83 -7.58 2.11
N GLN A 50 -2.82 -8.32 3.22
CA GLN A 50 -3.12 -9.75 3.20
C GLN A 50 -4.52 -10.03 2.65
N PHE A 51 -5.53 -9.27 3.07
CA PHE A 51 -6.88 -9.45 2.52
C PHE A 51 -6.97 -9.13 1.02
N ARG A 52 -6.19 -8.17 0.54
CA ARG A 52 -6.08 -7.90 -0.91
C ARG A 52 -5.43 -9.06 -1.64
N ALA A 53 -4.33 -9.59 -1.13
CA ALA A 53 -3.65 -10.76 -1.71
C ALA A 53 -4.53 -12.02 -1.72
N ASP A 54 -5.42 -12.17 -0.73
CA ASP A 54 -6.40 -13.26 -0.67
C ASP A 54 -7.64 -13.02 -1.57
N GLY A 55 -7.72 -11.91 -2.31
CA GLY A 55 -8.88 -11.49 -3.10
C GLY A 55 -10.11 -11.09 -2.27
N ARG A 56 -9.95 -10.92 -0.96
CA ARG A 56 -11.01 -10.60 0.02
C ARG A 56 -11.15 -9.08 0.17
N PHE A 57 -11.48 -8.43 -0.93
CA PHE A 57 -11.53 -6.97 -1.04
C PHE A 57 -12.55 -6.31 -0.11
N ASP A 58 -13.68 -6.97 0.17
CA ASP A 58 -14.70 -6.53 1.14
C ASP A 58 -14.08 -6.31 2.54
N ARG A 59 -13.22 -7.23 2.96
CA ARG A 59 -12.56 -7.17 4.26
C ARG A 59 -11.41 -6.17 4.23
N ALA A 60 -10.69 -6.05 3.11
CA ALA A 60 -9.66 -5.03 2.94
C ALA A 60 -10.26 -3.61 3.06
N ILE A 61 -11.39 -3.35 2.40
CA ILE A 61 -12.12 -2.07 2.48
C ILE A 61 -12.44 -1.74 3.94
N SER A 62 -12.99 -2.70 4.70
CA SER A 62 -13.34 -2.49 6.11
C SER A 62 -12.14 -2.08 6.97
N VAL A 63 -10.95 -2.61 6.68
CA VAL A 63 -9.71 -2.26 7.38
C VAL A 63 -9.21 -0.87 6.97
N TYR A 64 -9.25 -0.53 5.68
CA TYR A 64 -8.90 0.84 5.25
C TYR A 64 -9.85 1.89 5.83
N GLU A 65 -11.15 1.59 5.92
CA GLU A 65 -12.12 2.46 6.60
C GLU A 65 -11.87 2.57 8.12
N GLU A 66 -11.23 1.57 8.75
CA GLU A 66 -10.74 1.70 10.12
C GLU A 66 -9.54 2.64 10.21
N ILE A 67 -8.57 2.52 9.30
CA ILE A 67 -7.42 3.43 9.24
C ILE A 67 -7.89 4.87 9.02
N LEU A 68 -8.84 5.09 8.11
CA LEU A 68 -9.40 6.42 7.80
C LEU A 68 -10.27 7.00 8.92
N ARG A 69 -10.83 6.17 9.80
CA ARG A 69 -11.51 6.64 11.02
C ARG A 69 -10.50 7.19 12.04
N ASP A 70 -9.31 6.61 12.11
CA ASP A 70 -8.24 7.06 12.98
C ASP A 70 -7.47 8.26 12.38
N ASP A 71 -7.27 8.28 11.05
CA ASP A 71 -6.55 9.32 10.31
C ASP A 71 -7.21 9.57 8.95
N ALA A 72 -8.09 10.57 8.89
CA ALA A 72 -8.89 10.87 7.70
C ALA A 72 -8.08 11.43 6.52
N ASP A 73 -6.82 11.83 6.75
CA ASP A 73 -5.91 12.39 5.75
C ASP A 73 -4.90 11.36 5.22
N ASP A 74 -5.06 10.07 5.56
CA ASP A 74 -4.16 9.02 5.09
C ASP A 74 -4.36 8.70 3.59
N ALA A 75 -3.42 9.19 2.78
CA ALA A 75 -3.40 8.98 1.34
C ALA A 75 -3.24 7.50 0.92
N GLU A 76 -2.49 6.70 1.67
CA GLU A 76 -2.30 5.27 1.35
C GLU A 76 -3.58 4.48 1.63
N ALA A 77 -4.29 4.79 2.71
CA ALA A 77 -5.55 4.13 3.02
C ALA A 77 -6.61 4.39 1.94
N TYR A 78 -6.71 5.63 1.42
CA TYR A 78 -7.57 5.91 0.27
C TYR A 78 -7.12 5.18 -0.99
N TRP A 79 -5.82 5.08 -1.24
CA TRP A 79 -5.28 4.34 -2.38
C TRP A 79 -5.66 2.85 -2.31
N GLY A 80 -5.43 2.20 -1.17
CA GLY A 80 -5.82 0.82 -0.93
C GLY A 80 -7.33 0.59 -1.05
N LEU A 81 -8.14 1.53 -0.57
CA LEU A 81 -9.59 1.49 -0.69
C LEU A 81 -10.06 1.60 -2.15
N LEU A 82 -9.46 2.50 -2.94
CA LEU A 82 -9.70 2.62 -4.39
C LEU A 82 -9.42 1.27 -5.08
N LEU A 83 -8.21 0.73 -4.90
CA LEU A 83 -7.83 -0.53 -5.52
C LEU A 83 -8.76 -1.67 -5.10
N SER A 84 -9.18 -1.71 -3.84
CA SER A 84 -10.03 -2.78 -3.32
C SER A 84 -11.46 -2.68 -3.85
N ARG A 85 -11.99 -1.46 -4.03
CA ARG A 85 -13.31 -1.24 -4.65
C ARG A 85 -13.37 -1.66 -6.10
N PHE A 86 -12.28 -1.49 -6.84
CA PHE A 86 -12.20 -1.87 -8.24
C PHE A 86 -11.64 -3.29 -8.45
N GLY A 87 -11.25 -3.98 -7.38
CA GLY A 87 -10.63 -5.32 -7.47
C GLY A 87 -9.30 -5.32 -8.23
N ILE A 88 -8.59 -4.19 -8.23
CA ILE A 88 -7.33 -4.03 -8.97
C ILE A 88 -6.21 -4.69 -8.18
N GLU A 89 -5.47 -5.56 -8.84
CA GLU A 89 -4.29 -6.23 -8.28
C GLU A 89 -3.03 -5.87 -9.08
N TYR A 90 -1.91 -5.76 -8.37
CA TYR A 90 -0.61 -5.54 -8.97
C TYR A 90 0.05 -6.88 -9.20
N VAL A 91 -0.12 -7.42 -10.41
CA VAL A 91 0.42 -8.74 -10.81
C VAL A 91 1.81 -8.54 -11.39
N GLU A 92 2.77 -9.37 -10.96
CA GLU A 92 4.13 -9.35 -11.50
C GLU A 92 4.14 -9.90 -12.94
N ASP A 93 4.65 -9.09 -13.86
CA ASP A 93 4.90 -9.51 -15.24
C ASP A 93 6.07 -10.52 -15.26
N PRO A 94 5.88 -11.74 -15.78
CA PRO A 94 6.93 -12.77 -15.81
C PRO A 94 8.18 -12.40 -16.63
N GLN A 95 8.07 -11.43 -17.52
CA GLN A 95 9.16 -11.01 -18.42
C GLN A 95 9.95 -9.83 -17.86
N THR A 96 9.25 -8.84 -17.29
CA THR A 96 9.88 -7.60 -16.82
C THR A 96 10.07 -7.57 -15.31
N HIS A 97 9.42 -8.46 -14.55
CA HIS A 97 9.31 -8.44 -13.09
C HIS A 97 8.70 -7.15 -12.53
N GLU A 98 8.07 -6.33 -13.37
CA GLU A 98 7.31 -5.16 -12.94
C GLU A 98 5.92 -5.58 -12.50
N ARG A 99 5.35 -4.90 -11.50
CA ARG A 99 3.95 -5.17 -11.12
C ARG A 99 3.00 -4.26 -11.88
N ILE A 100 2.14 -4.86 -12.70
CA ILE A 100 1.18 -4.17 -13.56
C ILE A 100 -0.21 -4.26 -12.92
N PRO A 101 -0.94 -3.13 -12.77
CA PRO A 101 -2.31 -3.15 -12.29
C PRO A 101 -3.21 -3.85 -13.31
N THR A 102 -3.91 -4.91 -12.89
CA THR A 102 -4.86 -5.70 -13.70
C THR A 102 -6.26 -5.64 -13.11
#